data_AF-A0AB39S4H3-F1
#
_entry.id   AF-A0AB39S4H3-F1
#
_cell.length_a   1.000
_cell.length_b   1.000
_cell.length_c   1.000
_cell.angle_alpha   90.00
_cell.angle_beta   90.00
_cell.angle_gamma   90.00
#
_symmetry.space_group_name_H-M   'P 1'
#
loop_
_entity.id
_entity.type
_entity.pdbx_description
1 polymer ?
#
loop_
_entity_poly.entity_id
_entity_poly.type
_entity_poly.pdbx_seq_one_letter_code
_entity_poly.pdbx_strand_id
1 'polypeptide(L)'
;MNATHTGTSGDPRVGWSSAEAPHAPTLLHRRDGILPTVAAALSVRGATLTGTAARGDQPPALHPLVQDFLDTLTSAQRDRFTGRCAEAILISRHIASVDAARSKRAARKPMTNGEARKALKQAKLTARRIREDGDPLHGSFAAPCRSCTALSDHFGVRIVDPATPDA
;
A
#
# COMPACT_ATOMS: atom_id res chain seq x y z
N MET A 1 63.48 7.25 15.12
CA MET A 1 62.47 8.31 15.36
C MET A 1 61.15 7.82 14.76
N ASN A 2 60.11 7.79 15.60
CA ASN A 2 58.68 7.48 15.35
C ASN A 2 58.13 8.04 14.01
N ALA A 3 57.07 7.50 13.39
CA ALA A 3 55.79 7.23 14.04
C ALA A 3 54.94 6.11 13.39
N THR A 4 54.25 5.39 14.26
CA THR A 4 53.13 4.49 14.01
C THR A 4 51.87 5.29 13.69
N HIS A 5 51.23 5.02 12.55
CA HIS A 5 49.88 5.50 12.27
C HIS A 5 48.85 4.55 12.92
N THR A 6 48.29 4.97 14.05
CA THR A 6 47.05 4.42 14.62
C THR A 6 45.86 5.05 13.91
N GLY A 7 45.21 4.31 13.01
CA GLY A 7 43.91 4.66 12.45
C GLY A 7 42.92 3.54 12.74
N THR A 8 42.17 3.66 13.83
CA THR A 8 40.98 2.84 14.10
C THR A 8 39.92 3.16 13.05
N SER A 9 39.91 2.42 11.95
CA SER A 9 38.83 2.43 10.97
C SER A 9 37.62 1.72 11.57
N GLY A 10 36.75 2.48 12.25
CA GLY A 10 35.46 1.97 12.71
C GLY A 10 34.56 1.60 11.52
N ASP A 11 33.73 0.56 11.67
CA ASP A 11 32.75 0.18 10.65
C ASP A 11 31.76 1.36 10.46
N PRO A 12 31.62 1.91 9.24
CA PRO A 12 30.73 3.04 8.96
C PRO A 12 29.25 2.73 9.24
N ARG A 13 28.88 1.46 9.49
CA ARG A 13 27.52 1.03 9.82
C ARG A 13 27.13 1.22 11.28
N VAL A 14 28.08 1.54 12.18
CA VAL A 14 27.81 1.67 13.63
C VAL A 14 26.85 2.83 13.94
N GLY A 15 26.66 3.79 13.02
CA GLY A 15 25.69 4.89 13.16
C GLY A 15 24.32 4.68 12.48
N TRP A 16 24.10 3.57 11.78
CA TRP A 16 22.85 3.34 11.03
C TRP A 16 21.66 2.91 11.89
N SER A 17 21.90 2.53 13.14
CA SER A 17 20.86 2.27 14.12
C SER A 17 20.57 3.56 14.88
N SER A 18 19.60 4.35 14.44
CA SER A 18 18.99 5.35 15.32
C SER A 18 18.45 4.59 16.55
N ALA A 19 19.09 4.78 17.71
CA ALA A 19 18.74 4.09 18.96
C ALA A 19 17.37 4.54 19.53
N GLU A 20 16.74 5.55 18.93
CA GLU A 20 15.38 5.96 19.22
C GLU A 20 14.40 4.98 18.55
N ALA A 21 14.31 3.76 19.09
CA ALA A 21 13.20 2.88 18.76
C ALA A 21 11.93 3.49 19.39
N PRO A 22 10.89 3.81 18.60
CA PRO A 22 9.61 4.20 19.17
C PRO A 22 9.17 3.12 20.15
N HIS A 23 8.79 3.52 21.37
CA HIS A 23 8.36 2.59 22.40
C HIS A 23 7.17 1.77 21.89
N ALA A 24 7.35 0.45 21.76
CA ALA A 24 6.26 -0.43 21.34
C ALA A 24 5.19 -0.42 22.45
N PRO A 25 3.91 -0.14 22.12
CA PRO A 25 2.85 -0.07 23.12
C PRO A 25 2.68 -1.42 23.82
N THR A 26 2.30 -1.38 25.10
CA THR A 26 1.99 -2.60 25.86
C THR A 26 0.64 -3.13 25.39
N LEU A 27 0.61 -4.35 24.86
CA LEU A 27 -0.64 -5.02 24.46
C LEU A 27 -1.42 -5.38 25.73
N LEU A 28 -2.51 -4.66 26.00
CA LEU A 28 -3.35 -4.88 27.19
C LEU A 28 -4.44 -5.90 26.93
N HIS A 29 -4.82 -6.07 25.66
CA HIS A 29 -5.91 -6.94 25.24
C HIS A 29 -5.47 -7.88 24.11
N ARG A 30 -6.00 -9.11 24.12
CA ARG A 30 -5.75 -10.11 23.05
C ARG A 30 -6.08 -9.59 21.64
N ARG A 31 -6.95 -8.58 21.54
CA ARG A 31 -7.36 -7.95 20.27
C ARG A 31 -6.28 -7.04 19.68
N ASP A 32 -5.37 -6.52 20.51
CA ASP A 32 -4.36 -5.55 20.10
C ASP A 32 -3.38 -6.19 19.09
N GLY A 33 -2.99 -7.45 19.32
CA GLY A 33 -2.14 -8.20 18.38
C GLY A 33 -2.82 -8.68 17.08
N ILE A 34 -4.12 -8.44 16.90
CA ILE A 34 -4.90 -8.91 15.73
C ILE A 34 -5.19 -7.77 14.74
N LEU A 35 -4.93 -6.53 15.12
CA LEU A 35 -5.27 -5.36 14.32
C LEU A 35 -4.59 -5.39 12.94
N PRO A 36 -5.30 -5.11 11.83
CA PRO A 36 -4.66 -4.84 10.55
C PRO A 36 -3.66 -3.69 10.69
N THR A 37 -2.57 -3.68 9.94
CA THR A 37 -1.55 -2.62 10.07
C THR A 37 -1.99 -1.30 9.44
N VAL A 38 -2.88 -1.38 8.44
CA VAL A 38 -3.36 -0.25 7.63
C VAL A 38 -4.82 -0.51 7.21
N ALA A 39 -5.62 0.55 7.21
CA ALA A 39 -6.88 0.63 6.46
C ALA A 39 -6.76 1.68 5.35
N ALA A 40 -7.38 1.42 4.21
CA ALA A 40 -7.42 2.32 3.08
C ALA A 40 -8.86 2.65 2.67
N ALA A 41 -8.99 3.79 1.99
CA ALA A 41 -10.20 4.23 1.33
C ALA A 41 -9.87 4.63 -0.11
N LEU A 42 -10.69 4.15 -1.05
CA LEU A 42 -10.65 4.49 -2.47
C LEU A 42 -11.95 5.20 -2.82
N SER A 43 -11.87 6.47 -3.22
CA SER A 43 -12.99 7.26 -3.69
C SER A 43 -12.93 7.39 -5.20
N VAL A 44 -14.00 7.01 -5.90
CA VAL A 44 -14.16 7.14 -7.35
C VAL A 44 -15.52 7.76 -7.67
N ARG A 45 -15.52 8.99 -8.21
CA ARG A 45 -16.74 9.71 -8.64
C ARG A 45 -17.88 9.71 -7.60
N GLY A 46 -17.54 9.89 -6.32
CA GLY A 46 -18.51 9.96 -5.22
C GLY A 46 -18.85 8.60 -4.57
N ALA A 47 -18.39 7.48 -5.13
CA ALA A 47 -18.45 6.18 -4.46
C ALA A 47 -17.17 5.94 -3.66
N THR A 48 -17.29 5.46 -2.43
CA THR A 48 -16.14 5.15 -1.55
C THR A 48 -16.12 3.67 -1.20
N LEU A 49 -15.00 3.02 -1.50
CA LEU A 49 -14.69 1.67 -1.04
C LEU A 49 -13.66 1.76 0.08
N THR A 50 -13.85 0.99 1.14
CA THR A 50 -12.90 0.89 2.25
C THR A 50 -12.50 -0.55 2.51
N GLY A 51 -11.32 -0.74 3.07
CA GLY A 51 -10.80 -2.07 3.36
C GLY A 51 -9.47 -2.04 4.09
N THR A 52 -9.07 -3.21 4.56
CA THR A 52 -7.80 -3.43 5.25
C THR A 52 -6.93 -4.41 4.45
N ALA A 53 -5.64 -4.46 4.76
CA ALA A 53 -4.74 -5.42 4.14
C ALA A 53 -5.17 -6.87 4.45
N ALA A 54 -4.96 -7.77 3.49
CA ALA A 54 -5.22 -9.19 3.66
C ALA A 54 -4.18 -9.84 4.60
N ARG A 55 -4.66 -10.63 5.57
CA ARG A 55 -3.86 -11.22 6.67
C ARG A 55 -3.83 -12.75 6.69
N GLY A 56 -4.43 -13.41 5.69
CA GLY A 56 -4.41 -14.88 5.57
C GLY A 56 -3.22 -15.40 4.77
N ASP A 57 -2.94 -16.70 4.88
CA ASP A 57 -1.82 -17.35 4.19
C ASP A 57 -2.00 -17.32 2.66
N GLN A 58 -3.24 -17.41 2.19
CA GLN A 58 -3.55 -17.33 0.77
C GLN A 58 -3.52 -15.88 0.27
N PRO A 59 -2.94 -15.63 -0.92
CA PRO A 59 -3.01 -14.31 -1.54
C PRO A 59 -4.47 -13.96 -1.85
N PRO A 60 -4.85 -12.67 -1.76
CA PRO A 60 -6.19 -12.25 -2.15
C PRO A 60 -6.40 -12.51 -3.65
N ALA A 61 -7.61 -12.89 -4.04
CA ALA A 61 -7.98 -13.00 -5.44
C ALA A 61 -8.06 -11.59 -6.05
N LEU A 62 -7.04 -11.20 -6.82
CA LEU A 62 -6.98 -9.92 -7.52
C LEU A 62 -7.55 -10.04 -8.94
N HIS A 63 -8.03 -8.92 -9.47
CA HIS A 63 -8.43 -8.80 -10.86
C HIS A 63 -7.22 -9.06 -11.77
N PRO A 64 -7.37 -9.79 -12.91
CA PRO A 64 -6.25 -10.16 -13.78
C PRO A 64 -5.34 -8.98 -14.16
N LEU A 65 -5.90 -7.84 -14.57
CA LEU A 65 -5.09 -6.65 -14.89
C LEU A 65 -4.23 -6.13 -13.74
N VAL A 66 -4.68 -6.26 -12.50
CA VAL A 66 -3.90 -5.88 -11.31
C VAL A 66 -2.82 -6.93 -11.06
N GLN A 67 -3.19 -8.22 -11.12
CA GLN A 67 -2.26 -9.33 -10.95
C GLN A 67 -1.12 -9.27 -11.98
N ASP A 68 -1.45 -9.15 -13.27
CA ASP A 68 -0.51 -9.04 -14.38
C ASP A 68 0.47 -7.88 -14.17
N PHE A 69 -0.02 -6.71 -13.73
CA PHE A 69 0.84 -5.58 -13.43
C PHE A 69 1.82 -5.90 -12.29
N LEU A 70 1.31 -6.45 -11.18
CA LEU A 70 2.13 -6.79 -10.02
C LEU A 70 3.20 -7.84 -10.36
N ASP A 71 2.87 -8.80 -11.23
CA ASP A 71 3.79 -9.84 -11.69
C ASP A 71 4.90 -9.29 -12.59
N THR A 72 4.69 -8.15 -13.24
CA THR A 72 5.73 -7.46 -14.04
C THR A 72 6.66 -6.58 -13.22
N LEU A 73 6.35 -6.29 -11.95
CA LEU A 73 7.19 -5.41 -11.12
C LEU A 73 8.59 -5.99 -10.97
N THR A 74 9.62 -5.14 -11.03
CA THR A 74 11.00 -5.56 -10.72
C THR A 74 11.24 -5.58 -9.22
N SER A 75 12.32 -6.22 -8.77
CA SER A 75 12.68 -6.29 -7.34
C SER A 75 12.77 -4.92 -6.65
N ALA A 76 13.15 -3.86 -7.40
CA ALA A 76 13.20 -2.50 -6.87
C ALA A 76 11.82 -1.94 -6.49
N GLN A 77 10.77 -2.38 -7.18
CA GLN A 77 9.39 -1.94 -6.96
C GLN A 77 8.60 -2.91 -6.07
N ARG A 78 9.07 -4.15 -5.88
CA ARG A 78 8.41 -5.14 -5.04
C ARG A 78 8.66 -4.88 -3.54
N ASP A 79 7.65 -5.23 -2.76
CA ASP A 79 7.69 -5.34 -1.31
C ASP A 79 7.32 -6.77 -0.89
N ARG A 80 7.65 -7.17 0.34
CA ARG A 80 7.45 -8.53 0.89
C ARG A 80 5.99 -9.00 0.78
N PHE A 81 5.04 -8.07 0.88
CA PHE A 81 3.60 -8.36 0.87
C PHE A 81 2.89 -7.81 -0.37
N THR A 82 3.60 -7.76 -1.52
CA THR A 82 3.04 -7.30 -2.80
C THR A 82 1.69 -7.96 -3.09
N GLY A 83 0.68 -7.14 -3.43
CA GLY A 83 -0.68 -7.60 -3.74
C GLY A 83 -1.60 -7.83 -2.53
N ARG A 84 -1.08 -7.83 -1.30
CA ARG A 84 -1.90 -8.01 -0.08
C ARG A 84 -2.34 -6.70 0.57
N CYS A 85 -1.75 -5.59 0.14
CA CYS A 85 -2.04 -4.24 0.63
C CYS A 85 -3.51 -3.87 0.37
N ALA A 86 -4.09 -3.06 1.27
CA ALA A 86 -5.48 -2.62 1.16
C ALA A 86 -5.72 -1.88 -0.16
N GLU A 87 -4.73 -1.11 -0.61
CA GLU A 87 -4.74 -0.32 -1.83
C GLU A 87 -4.91 -1.20 -3.08
N ALA A 88 -4.09 -2.25 -3.21
CA ALA A 88 -4.18 -3.20 -4.32
C ALA A 88 -5.54 -3.91 -4.34
N ILE A 89 -6.04 -4.30 -3.17
CA ILE A 89 -7.34 -4.95 -3.02
C ILE A 89 -8.47 -4.02 -3.44
N LEU A 90 -8.45 -2.74 -3.02
CA LEU A 90 -9.51 -1.78 -3.36
C LEU A 90 -9.51 -1.43 -4.84
N ILE A 91 -8.33 -1.19 -5.44
CA ILE A 91 -8.19 -0.96 -6.89
C ILE A 91 -8.73 -2.17 -7.67
N SER A 92 -8.31 -3.38 -7.27
CA SER A 92 -8.76 -4.64 -7.87
C SER A 92 -10.29 -4.79 -7.77
N ARG A 93 -10.87 -4.57 -6.59
CA ARG A 93 -12.33 -4.69 -6.38
C ARG A 93 -13.11 -3.70 -7.21
N HIS A 94 -12.63 -2.45 -7.33
CA HIS A 94 -13.29 -1.46 -8.18
C HIS A 94 -13.25 -1.86 -9.66
N ILE A 95 -12.09 -2.29 -10.16
CA ILE A 95 -11.95 -2.76 -11.55
C ILE A 95 -12.88 -3.97 -11.78
N ALA A 96 -12.87 -4.96 -10.89
CA ALA A 96 -13.72 -6.14 -11.00
C ALA A 96 -15.22 -5.79 -10.99
N SER A 97 -15.63 -4.83 -10.15
CA SER A 97 -17.01 -4.34 -10.13
C SER A 97 -17.41 -3.69 -11.45
N VAL A 98 -16.53 -2.89 -12.06
CA VAL A 98 -16.80 -2.24 -13.34
C VAL A 98 -16.76 -3.27 -14.48
N ASP A 99 -15.85 -4.24 -14.42
CA ASP A 99 -15.76 -5.34 -15.39
C ASP A 99 -17.06 -6.16 -15.42
N ALA A 100 -17.54 -6.57 -14.24
CA ALA A 100 -18.79 -7.31 -14.09
C ALA A 100 -20.03 -6.54 -14.58
N ALA A 101 -19.98 -5.20 -14.54
CA ALA A 101 -21.06 -4.33 -15.01
C ALA A 101 -21.00 -4.04 -16.53
N ARG A 102 -19.99 -4.55 -17.27
CA ARG A 102 -19.88 -4.31 -18.72
C ARG A 102 -21.02 -4.99 -19.49
N SER A 103 -21.45 -4.37 -20.59
CA SER A 103 -22.49 -4.93 -21.46
C SER A 103 -22.12 -6.32 -21.99
N LYS A 104 -23.12 -7.16 -22.32
CA LYS A 104 -22.91 -8.50 -22.89
C LYS A 104 -21.97 -8.51 -24.10
N ARG A 105 -21.97 -7.45 -24.93
CA ARG A 105 -21.06 -7.35 -26.08
C ARG A 105 -19.62 -7.05 -25.64
N ALA A 106 -19.45 -6.13 -24.70
CA ALA A 106 -18.13 -5.76 -24.18
C ALA A 106 -17.49 -6.88 -23.36
N ALA A 107 -18.28 -7.60 -22.54
CA ALA A 107 -17.84 -8.71 -21.72
C ALA A 107 -17.33 -9.94 -22.51
N ARG A 108 -17.55 -10.00 -23.83
CA ARG A 108 -16.96 -11.04 -24.71
C ARG A 108 -15.44 -10.93 -24.80
N LYS A 109 -14.86 -9.77 -24.49
CA LYS A 109 -13.42 -9.54 -24.50
C LYS A 109 -12.95 -9.25 -23.07
N PRO A 110 -11.76 -9.73 -22.67
CA PRO A 110 -11.14 -9.32 -21.43
C PRO A 110 -11.07 -7.79 -21.34
N MET A 111 -11.26 -7.27 -20.12
CA MET A 111 -11.11 -5.84 -19.87
C MET A 111 -9.68 -5.39 -20.17
N THR A 112 -9.52 -4.24 -20.80
CA THR A 112 -8.22 -3.68 -21.17
C THR A 112 -7.69 -2.72 -20.10
N ASN A 113 -6.37 -2.49 -20.08
CA ASN A 113 -5.76 -1.48 -19.21
C ASN A 113 -6.35 -0.06 -19.45
N GLY A 114 -6.71 0.28 -20.70
CA GLY A 114 -7.35 1.56 -21.00
C GLY A 114 -8.74 1.71 -20.39
N GLU A 115 -9.54 0.64 -20.42
CA GLU A 115 -10.84 0.61 -19.74
C GLU A 115 -10.68 0.69 -18.22
N ALA A 116 -9.67 0.03 -17.64
CA ALA A 116 -9.39 0.10 -16.20
C ALA A 116 -8.99 1.51 -15.76
N ARG A 117 -8.11 2.19 -16.50
CA ARG A 117 -7.77 3.60 -16.26
C ARG A 117 -9.01 4.50 -16.36
N LYS A 118 -9.88 4.25 -17.34
CA LYS A 118 -11.14 5.00 -17.49
C LYS A 118 -12.09 4.78 -16.31
N ALA A 119 -12.15 3.55 -15.79
CA ALA A 119 -12.94 3.17 -14.62
C ALA A 119 -12.46 3.86 -13.34
N LEU A 120 -11.14 4.09 -13.22
CA LEU A 120 -10.48 4.76 -12.10
C LEU A 120 -10.21 6.25 -12.35
N LYS A 121 -10.79 6.84 -13.40
CA LYS A 121 -10.57 8.26 -13.70
C LYS A 121 -11.02 9.14 -12.53
N GLN A 122 -10.12 10.02 -12.08
CA GLN A 122 -10.28 10.89 -10.90
C GLN A 122 -10.41 10.13 -9.58
N ALA A 123 -9.92 8.89 -9.52
CA ALA A 123 -9.85 8.15 -8.28
C ALA A 123 -8.86 8.82 -7.30
N LYS A 124 -9.26 8.88 -6.04
CA LYS A 124 -8.42 9.32 -4.91
C LYS A 124 -8.29 8.16 -3.94
N LEU A 125 -7.08 7.87 -3.50
CA LEU A 125 -6.79 6.82 -2.53
C LEU A 125 -6.08 7.42 -1.32
N THR A 126 -6.48 7.00 -0.13
CA THR A 126 -5.79 7.34 1.11
C THR A 126 -5.70 6.10 2.00
N ALA A 127 -4.68 6.06 2.85
CA ALA A 127 -4.47 4.97 3.79
C ALA A 127 -4.05 5.54 5.15
N ARG A 128 -4.49 4.89 6.22
CA ARG A 128 -4.18 5.25 7.60
C ARG A 128 -3.65 4.07 8.38
N ARG A 129 -2.67 4.33 9.25
CA ARG A 129 -2.12 3.34 10.16
C ARG A 129 -3.17 2.98 11.21
N ILE A 130 -3.36 1.69 11.42
CA ILE A 130 -4.12 1.18 12.56
C ILE A 130 -3.10 0.65 13.57
N ARG A 131 -3.16 1.17 14.78
CA ARG A 131 -2.29 0.84 15.91
C ARG A 131 -3.14 0.63 17.16
N GLU A 132 -2.51 0.18 18.22
CA GLU A 132 -3.10 0.03 19.53
C GLU A 132 -3.55 1.38 20.11
N ASP A 133 -4.43 1.33 21.11
CA ASP A 133 -4.86 2.54 21.80
C ASP A 133 -3.67 3.24 22.47
N GLY A 134 -3.62 4.57 22.36
CA GLY A 134 -2.50 5.38 22.84
C GLY A 134 -1.27 5.44 21.92
N ASP A 135 -1.20 4.67 20.82
CA ASP A 135 -0.10 4.81 19.86
C ASP A 135 -0.27 6.14 19.07
N PRO A 136 0.73 7.05 19.12
CA PRO A 136 0.63 8.36 18.48
C PRO A 136 0.57 8.29 16.95
N LEU A 137 0.96 7.17 16.34
CA LEU A 137 0.87 6.93 14.91
C LEU A 137 -0.50 6.40 14.50
N HIS A 138 -1.39 6.03 15.43
CA HIS A 138 -2.74 5.61 15.09
C HIS A 138 -3.46 6.70 14.26
N GLY A 139 -4.10 6.31 13.18
CA GLY A 139 -4.83 7.23 12.30
C GLY A 139 -3.95 8.12 11.43
N SER A 140 -2.63 8.17 11.64
CA SER A 140 -1.72 8.91 10.76
C SER A 140 -1.71 8.34 9.34
N PHE A 141 -1.42 9.19 8.35
CA PHE A 141 -1.31 8.76 6.95
C PHE A 141 -0.25 7.66 6.79
N ALA A 142 -0.64 6.59 6.10
CA ALA A 142 0.24 5.51 5.71
C ALA A 142 0.59 5.69 4.22
N ALA A 143 1.84 6.04 3.94
CA ALA A 143 2.33 6.07 2.57
C ALA A 143 2.22 4.67 1.95
N PRO A 144 1.68 4.54 0.72
CA PRO A 144 1.62 3.25 0.05
C PRO A 144 3.00 2.61 -0.10
N CYS A 145 3.06 1.28 -0.08
CA CYS A 145 4.31 0.57 -0.37
C CYS A 145 4.74 0.79 -1.83
N ARG A 146 6.00 0.48 -2.15
CA ARG A 146 6.57 0.68 -3.50
C ARG A 146 5.70 0.07 -4.61
N SER A 147 5.20 -1.15 -4.40
CA SER A 147 4.33 -1.83 -5.36
C SER A 147 3.00 -1.10 -5.54
N CYS A 148 2.41 -0.58 -4.47
CA CYS A 148 1.12 0.11 -4.52
C CYS A 148 1.24 1.53 -5.07
N THR A 149 2.37 2.22 -4.85
CA THR A 149 2.69 3.46 -5.54
C THR A 149 2.73 3.24 -7.05
N ALA A 150 3.53 2.26 -7.50
CA ALA A 150 3.63 1.93 -8.92
C ALA A 150 2.29 1.51 -9.53
N LEU A 151 1.48 0.73 -8.79
CA LEU A 151 0.14 0.32 -9.20
C LEU A 151 -0.81 1.51 -9.35
N SER A 152 -0.76 2.44 -8.39
CA SER A 152 -1.61 3.64 -8.39
C SER A 152 -1.24 4.53 -9.57
N ASP A 153 0.05 4.74 -9.84
CA ASP A 153 0.54 5.48 -11.00
C ASP A 153 0.10 4.83 -12.31
N HIS A 154 0.25 3.51 -12.44
CA HIS A 154 -0.14 2.76 -13.64
C HIS A 154 -1.62 2.90 -13.98
N PHE A 155 -2.50 2.93 -12.98
CA PHE A 155 -3.94 3.07 -13.18
C PHE A 155 -4.46 4.52 -13.07
N GLY A 156 -3.59 5.49 -12.75
CA GLY A 156 -3.96 6.90 -12.62
C GLY A 156 -4.76 7.22 -11.36
N VAL A 157 -4.53 6.49 -10.28
CA VAL A 157 -5.14 6.71 -8.96
C VAL A 157 -4.28 7.70 -8.16
N ARG A 158 -4.87 8.82 -7.74
CA ARG A 158 -4.15 9.84 -6.97
C ARG A 158 -4.08 9.45 -5.50
N ILE A 159 -2.87 9.37 -4.94
CA ILE A 159 -2.69 9.22 -3.50
C ILE A 159 -2.92 10.57 -2.80
N VAL A 160 -3.67 10.55 -1.70
CA VAL A 160 -4.02 11.75 -0.94
C VAL A 160 -3.69 11.51 0.53
N ASP A 161 -2.87 12.39 1.09
CA ASP A 161 -2.77 12.54 2.53
C ASP A 161 -3.78 13.62 2.97
N PRO A 162 -4.83 13.25 3.71
CA PRO A 162 -5.87 14.19 4.12
C PRO A 162 -5.37 15.23 5.16
N ALA A 163 -4.21 15.01 5.78
CA ALA A 163 -3.61 15.97 6.71
C ALA A 163 -2.84 17.09 5.99
N THR A 164 -2.50 16.90 4.70
CA THR A 164 -1.92 17.95 3.86
C THR A 164 -3.00 18.54 2.95
N PRO A 165 -3.28 19.86 3.03
CA PRO A 165 -4.26 20.48 2.15
C PRO A 165 -3.84 20.34 0.67
N ASP A 166 -4.80 20.09 -0.22
CA ASP A 166 -4.58 20.04 -1.68
C ASP A 166 -4.01 21.42 -2.12
N ALA A 167 -2.79 21.44 -2.68
CA ALA A 167 -2.15 22.62 -3.27
C ALA A 167 -2.69 22.92 -4.68
#